data_AF-A0A1M7KE58-F1
#
_entry.id   AF-A0A1M7KE58-F1
#
_cell.length_a   1.000
_cell.length_b   1.000
_cell.length_c   1.000
_cell.angle_alpha   90.00
_cell.angle_beta   90.00
_cell.angle_gamma   90.00
#
_symmetry.space_group_name_H-M   'P 1'
#
loop_
_entity.id
_entity.type
_entity.pdbx_description
1 polymer ?
#
loop_
_entity_poly.entity_id
_entity_poly.type
_entity_poly.pdbx_seq_one_letter_code
_entity_poly.pdbx_strand_id
1 'polypeptide(L)'
;MKSISLNIILCLFFFQLVLAQGEPVNYKYDDDNNISLLDKKEATLYISSNSHIVNSRASLNLQLMGSNVQIQQIGNYNSVNSYLKSKIIDISVVQKGNNNEVLLDKQANSLNQKVIQLGNNNKIHDFALYTKYDVTMELIQKGNNQNIQNFGSNSISRDMKVIQSGTGASVIIINSSKQ
;
A
#
# COMPACT_ATOMS: atom_id res chain seq x y z
N MET A 1 -54.88 15.50 28.09
CA MET A 1 -54.14 15.92 26.88
C MET A 1 -52.62 16.07 27.12
N LYS A 2 -52.15 16.65 28.23
CA LYS A 2 -50.71 16.85 28.50
C LYS A 2 -49.87 15.57 28.73
N SER A 3 -50.45 14.49 29.29
CA SER A 3 -49.72 13.23 29.49
C SER A 3 -49.55 12.42 28.19
N ILE A 4 -50.54 12.50 27.29
CA ILE A 4 -50.52 11.81 25.99
C ILE A 4 -49.42 12.41 25.10
N SER A 5 -49.27 13.74 25.09
CA SER A 5 -48.18 14.41 24.37
C SER A 5 -46.80 14.07 24.94
N LEU A 6 -46.68 13.87 26.26
CA LEU A 6 -45.41 13.49 26.90
C LEU A 6 -45.00 12.05 26.56
N ASN A 7 -45.96 11.13 26.55
CA ASN A 7 -45.71 9.72 26.19
C ASN A 7 -45.34 9.57 24.70
N ILE A 8 -45.90 10.39 23.81
CA ILE A 8 -45.53 10.39 22.39
C ILE A 8 -44.10 10.91 22.18
N ILE A 9 -43.70 11.96 22.91
CA ILE A 9 -42.32 12.50 22.86
C ILE A 9 -41.31 11.48 23.41
N LEU A 10 -41.67 10.75 24.48
CA LEU A 10 -40.81 9.72 25.05
C LEU A 10 -40.61 8.54 24.08
N CYS A 11 -41.65 8.11 23.35
CA CYS A 11 -41.54 7.08 22.32
C CYS A 11 -40.64 7.49 21.14
N LEU A 12 -40.63 8.77 20.75
CA LEU A 12 -39.79 9.27 19.65
C LEU A 12 -38.29 9.24 20.00
N PHE A 13 -37.92 9.36 21.28
CA PHE A 13 -36.52 9.25 21.72
C PHE A 13 -35.97 7.81 21.70
N PHE A 14 -36.81 6.79 21.90
CA PHE A 14 -36.37 5.38 21.87
C PHE A 14 -36.15 4.83 20.45
N PHE A 15 -36.72 5.45 19.41
CA PHE A 15 -36.57 5.00 18.02
C PHE A 15 -35.14 5.18 17.47
N GLN A 16 -34.33 6.07 18.04
CA GLN A 16 -32.95 6.29 17.59
C GLN A 16 -31.97 5.19 18.03
N LEU A 17 -32.32 4.36 19.02
CA LEU A 17 -31.45 3.27 19.50
C LEU A 17 -31.51 2.01 18.63
N VAL A 18 -32.56 1.84 17.82
CA VAL A 18 -32.73 0.65 16.96
C VAL A 18 -31.91 0.76 15.67
N LEU A 19 -31.62 1.97 15.18
CA LEU A 19 -30.87 2.19 13.95
C LEU A 19 -29.33 2.29 14.15
N ALA A 20 -28.85 2.18 15.40
CA ALA A 20 -27.43 2.23 15.73
C ALA A 20 -26.79 0.84 15.90
N GLN A 21 -27.55 -0.24 15.72
CA GLN A 21 -27.01 -1.60 15.72
C GLN A 21 -26.59 -1.93 14.29
N GLY A 22 -25.33 -1.57 13.96
CA GLY A 22 -24.69 -2.06 12.75
C GLY A 22 -24.76 -3.58 12.70
N GLU A 23 -24.99 -4.15 11.51
CA GLU A 23 -25.02 -5.59 11.35
C GLU A 23 -23.75 -6.23 11.94
N PRO A 24 -23.84 -7.37 12.63
CA PRO A 24 -22.65 -8.12 12.98
C PRO A 24 -22.03 -8.62 11.68
N VAL A 25 -20.98 -7.91 11.23
CA VAL A 25 -20.09 -8.42 10.18
C VAL A 25 -19.44 -9.67 10.77
N ASN A 26 -19.95 -10.84 10.40
CA ASN A 26 -19.26 -12.09 10.62
C ASN A 26 -17.99 -12.06 9.78
N TYR A 27 -16.89 -11.60 10.38
CA TYR A 27 -15.57 -11.98 9.91
C TYR A 27 -15.44 -13.48 10.16
N LYS A 28 -15.80 -14.29 9.16
CA LYS A 28 -15.10 -15.56 8.99
C LYS A 28 -13.66 -15.18 8.73
N TYR A 29 -12.86 -15.24 9.78
CA TYR A 29 -11.42 -15.30 9.68
C TYR A 29 -11.11 -16.64 9.02
N ASP A 30 -11.10 -16.66 7.69
CA ASP A 30 -10.42 -17.73 6.97
C ASP A 30 -8.95 -17.57 7.29
N ASP A 31 -8.48 -18.42 8.21
CA ASP A 31 -7.09 -18.53 8.63
C ASP A 31 -6.25 -19.21 7.55
N ASP A 32 -6.27 -18.60 6.36
CA ASP A 32 -5.32 -18.87 5.31
C ASP A 32 -4.37 -17.68 5.23
N ASN A 33 -3.59 -17.50 6.31
CA ASN A 33 -2.28 -16.84 6.27
C ASN A 33 -1.28 -17.65 5.41
N ASN A 34 -1.75 -18.24 4.32
CA ASN A 34 -0.94 -18.88 3.30
C ASN A 34 -0.29 -17.76 2.50
N ILE A 35 0.88 -17.33 2.98
CA ILE A 35 1.91 -16.77 2.11
C ILE A 35 2.31 -17.89 1.14
N SER A 36 1.51 -18.08 0.10
CA SER A 36 1.83 -18.92 -1.06
C SER A 36 2.85 -18.15 -1.90
N LEU A 37 4.08 -18.08 -1.40
CA LEU A 37 5.20 -17.43 -2.08
C LEU A 37 6.41 -18.36 -2.20
N LEU A 38 6.19 -19.67 -2.18
CA LEU A 38 7.25 -20.67 -2.25
C LEU A 38 6.93 -21.83 -3.21
N ASP A 39 6.29 -21.52 -4.34
CA ASP A 39 6.05 -22.53 -5.40
C ASP A 39 6.99 -22.35 -6.61
N LYS A 40 8.04 -21.52 -6.45
CA LYS A 40 9.13 -21.41 -7.42
C LYS A 40 10.45 -21.46 -6.69
N LYS A 41 11.30 -22.39 -7.12
CA LYS A 41 12.63 -22.75 -6.60
C LYS A 41 13.63 -21.58 -6.45
N GLU A 42 13.27 -20.34 -6.75
CA GLU A 42 14.17 -19.19 -6.87
C GLU A 42 13.68 -17.87 -6.23
N ALA A 43 12.50 -17.81 -5.58
CA ALA A 43 12.02 -16.57 -4.96
C ALA A 43 12.63 -16.38 -3.56
N THR A 44 13.51 -15.38 -3.38
CA THR A 44 14.04 -14.99 -2.06
C THR A 44 13.31 -13.75 -1.55
N LEU A 45 12.55 -13.87 -0.47
CA LEU A 45 11.88 -12.75 0.20
C LEU A 45 12.71 -12.28 1.41
N TYR A 46 13.12 -11.01 1.42
CA TYR A 46 13.85 -10.42 2.55
C TYR A 46 12.97 -9.40 3.28
N ILE A 47 12.49 -9.77 4.47
CA ILE A 47 11.76 -8.88 5.38
C ILE A 47 12.71 -8.52 6.52
N SER A 48 13.26 -7.31 6.53
CA SER A 48 13.96 -6.77 7.70
C SER A 48 12.99 -5.93 8.53
N SER A 49 12.30 -6.55 9.48
CA SER A 49 11.60 -5.82 10.54
C SER A 49 12.60 -5.55 11.68
N ASN A 50 12.98 -4.29 11.86
CA ASN A 50 13.78 -3.89 13.03
C ASN A 50 12.86 -3.79 14.26
N SER A 51 12.45 -4.93 14.82
CA SER A 51 12.02 -4.99 16.22
C SER A 51 13.27 -5.03 17.11
N HIS A 52 13.77 -3.84 17.45
CA HIS A 52 14.64 -3.61 18.60
C HIS A 52 15.79 -4.63 18.84
N ILE A 53 16.75 -4.75 17.92
CA ILE A 53 18.03 -5.44 18.19
C ILE A 53 19.09 -4.42 18.57
N VAL A 54 19.47 -4.41 19.85
CA VAL A 54 20.65 -3.73 20.37
C VAL A 54 21.89 -4.38 19.76
N ASN A 55 22.72 -3.59 19.06
CA ASN A 55 24.09 -3.89 18.62
C ASN A 55 24.36 -5.24 17.94
N SER A 56 24.40 -5.23 16.60
CA SER A 56 25.48 -5.93 15.88
C SER A 56 25.72 -5.28 14.51
N ARG A 57 26.99 -5.07 14.20
CA ARG A 57 27.48 -4.59 12.90
C ARG A 57 27.16 -5.65 11.84
N ALA A 58 26.13 -5.42 11.02
CA ALA A 58 25.88 -6.25 9.84
C ALA A 58 26.16 -5.41 8.58
N SER A 59 27.41 -5.40 8.14
CA SER A 59 27.73 -5.12 6.74
C SER A 59 27.44 -6.40 5.95
N LEU A 60 26.39 -6.38 5.12
CA LEU A 60 26.08 -7.47 4.20
C LEU A 60 26.12 -6.93 2.76
N ASN A 61 27.25 -7.12 2.10
CA ASN A 61 27.33 -7.09 0.64
C ASN A 61 26.71 -8.39 0.13
N LEU A 62 25.58 -8.33 -0.58
CA LEU A 62 25.08 -9.50 -1.28
C LEU A 62 24.41 -9.10 -2.60
N GLN A 63 25.04 -9.54 -3.68
CA GLN A 63 24.60 -9.45 -5.07
C GLN A 63 23.64 -10.62 -5.34
N LEU A 64 22.37 -10.36 -5.67
CA LEU A 64 21.36 -11.40 -5.91
C LEU A 64 20.58 -11.14 -7.21
N MET A 65 20.63 -12.11 -8.12
CA MET A 65 19.91 -12.13 -9.40
C MET A 65 18.57 -12.87 -9.23
N GLY A 66 17.46 -12.24 -9.66
CA GLY A 66 16.17 -12.90 -9.96
C GLY A 66 15.01 -12.63 -8.99
N SER A 67 14.01 -11.84 -9.43
CA SER A 67 12.71 -11.57 -8.77
C SER A 67 12.80 -11.03 -7.33
N ASN A 68 13.48 -9.91 -7.09
CA ASN A 68 13.67 -9.40 -5.73
C ASN A 68 12.56 -8.43 -5.32
N VAL A 69 11.92 -8.70 -4.18
CA VAL A 69 11.07 -7.73 -3.49
C VAL A 69 11.77 -7.35 -2.19
N GLN A 70 12.11 -6.07 -2.06
CA GLN A 70 12.78 -5.49 -0.90
C GLN A 70 11.88 -4.47 -0.23
N ILE A 71 11.56 -4.69 1.04
CA ILE A 71 10.74 -3.78 1.83
C ILE A 71 11.49 -3.42 3.11
N GLN A 72 11.77 -2.13 3.29
CA GLN A 72 12.36 -1.58 4.49
C GLN A 72 11.39 -0.60 5.15
N GLN A 73 11.05 -0.85 6.41
CA GLN A 73 10.15 -0.02 7.19
C GLN A 73 10.84 0.42 8.49
N ILE A 74 10.95 1.72 8.69
CA ILE A 74 11.56 2.34 9.87
C ILE A 74 10.55 3.30 10.48
N GLY A 75 10.03 2.95 11.65
CA GLY A 75 8.97 3.67 12.36
C GLY A 75 7.73 2.81 12.56
N ASN A 76 6.67 3.40 13.13
CA ASN A 76 5.48 2.67 13.57
C ASN A 76 4.36 2.73 12.52
N TYR A 77 3.58 1.65 12.42
CA TYR A 77 2.37 1.58 11.60
C TYR A 77 2.57 1.87 10.11
N ASN A 78 3.77 1.63 9.58
CA ASN A 78 3.96 1.61 8.14
C ASN A 78 3.36 0.32 7.56
N SER A 79 2.76 0.41 6.38
CA SER A 79 2.14 -0.71 5.69
C SER A 79 2.53 -0.75 4.21
N VAL A 80 2.77 -1.95 3.71
CA VAL A 80 2.97 -2.25 2.29
C VAL A 80 2.08 -3.44 1.94
N ASN A 81 1.17 -3.26 1.00
CA ASN A 81 0.38 -4.32 0.39
C ASN A 81 0.72 -4.37 -1.10
N SER A 82 1.19 -5.53 -1.59
CA SER A 82 1.64 -5.67 -2.97
C SER A 82 1.11 -6.96 -3.60
N TYR A 83 0.29 -6.81 -4.63
CA TYR A 83 -0.14 -7.88 -5.53
C TYR A 83 0.55 -7.70 -6.89
N LEU A 84 1.55 -8.53 -7.17
CA LEU A 84 2.44 -8.33 -8.32
C LEU A 84 2.51 -9.59 -9.20
N LYS A 85 2.27 -9.42 -10.50
CA LYS A 85 2.36 -10.49 -11.49
C LYS A 85 3.18 -10.06 -12.70
N SER A 86 4.40 -10.58 -12.82
CA SER A 86 5.27 -10.30 -13.95
C SER A 86 6.28 -11.40 -14.22
N LYS A 87 6.92 -11.38 -15.40
CA LYS A 87 8.04 -12.31 -15.73
C LYS A 87 9.34 -11.86 -15.07
N ILE A 88 9.49 -10.54 -14.86
CA ILE A 88 10.63 -9.88 -14.21
C ILE A 88 10.05 -8.97 -13.14
N ILE A 89 10.50 -9.06 -11.88
CA ILE A 89 10.06 -8.16 -10.81
C ILE A 89 11.28 -7.72 -10.01
N ASP A 90 11.61 -6.43 -9.97
CA ASP A 90 12.44 -5.86 -8.90
C ASP A 90 11.73 -4.65 -8.27
N ILE A 91 11.20 -4.87 -7.06
CA ILE A 91 10.45 -3.88 -6.28
C ILE A 91 11.26 -3.51 -5.06
N SER A 92 11.42 -2.20 -4.83
CA SER A 92 12.06 -1.66 -3.64
C SER A 92 11.15 -0.65 -2.98
N VAL A 93 10.71 -0.91 -1.76
CA VAL A 93 9.91 0.00 -0.95
C VAL A 93 10.70 0.40 0.29
N VAL A 94 10.91 1.69 0.48
CA VAL A 94 11.56 2.24 1.67
C VAL A 94 10.64 3.25 2.33
N GLN A 95 10.18 2.92 3.55
CA GLN A 95 9.35 3.78 4.38
C GLN A 95 10.14 4.20 5.63
N LYS A 96 10.31 5.51 5.81
CA LYS A 96 10.94 6.09 7.00
C LYS A 96 10.03 7.16 7.61
N GLY A 97 9.48 6.85 8.77
CA GLY A 97 8.51 7.63 9.53
C GLY A 97 7.33 6.76 9.98
N ASN A 98 6.20 7.35 10.32
CA ASN A 98 5.04 6.64 10.88
C ASN A 98 3.83 6.70 9.96
N ASN A 99 2.97 5.68 10.02
CA ASN A 99 1.69 5.61 9.30
C ASN A 99 1.79 5.81 7.78
N ASN A 100 2.91 5.41 7.16
CA ASN A 100 3.00 5.45 5.71
C ASN A 100 2.36 4.21 5.09
N GLU A 101 1.72 4.38 3.95
CA GLU A 101 0.95 3.34 3.27
C GLU A 101 1.38 3.24 1.81
N VAL A 102 1.65 2.02 1.35
CA VAL A 102 1.89 1.70 -0.06
C VAL A 102 0.99 0.54 -0.45
N LEU A 103 0.18 0.75 -1.48
CA LEU A 103 -0.62 -0.28 -2.14
C LEU A 103 -0.20 -0.39 -3.60
N LEU A 104 0.30 -1.56 -3.99
CA LEU A 104 0.71 -1.88 -5.35
C LEU A 104 -0.15 -3.04 -5.87
N ASP A 105 -0.89 -2.84 -6.95
CA ASP A 105 -1.61 -3.91 -7.64
C ASP A 105 -1.26 -3.84 -9.12
N LYS A 106 -0.39 -4.75 -9.57
CA LYS A 106 0.23 -4.69 -10.89
C LYS A 106 0.35 -6.03 -11.56
N GLN A 107 -0.04 -6.05 -12.83
CA GLN A 107 0.30 -7.12 -13.75
C GLN A 107 0.96 -6.57 -15.01
N ALA A 108 2.22 -6.93 -15.25
CA ALA A 108 3.07 -6.39 -16.32
C ALA A 108 3.98 -7.45 -16.96
N ASN A 109 4.59 -7.16 -18.11
CA ASN A 109 5.61 -8.04 -18.71
C ASN A 109 6.93 -8.02 -17.94
N SER A 110 7.39 -6.82 -17.58
CA SER A 110 8.49 -6.55 -16.65
C SER A 110 8.09 -5.45 -15.67
N LEU A 111 8.53 -5.56 -14.42
CA LEU A 111 8.24 -4.62 -13.35
C LEU A 111 9.51 -4.27 -12.56
N ASN A 112 10.02 -3.05 -12.69
CA ASN A 112 11.11 -2.53 -11.87
C ASN A 112 10.63 -1.24 -11.19
N GLN A 113 10.25 -1.28 -9.92
CA GLN A 113 9.68 -0.10 -9.29
C GLN A 113 10.28 0.20 -7.94
N LYS A 114 10.49 1.49 -7.70
CA LYS A 114 11.04 2.02 -6.47
C LYS A 114 10.06 2.99 -5.84
N VAL A 115 9.77 2.76 -4.57
CA VAL A 115 8.91 3.60 -3.76
C VAL A 115 9.68 4.07 -2.53
N ILE A 116 9.74 5.39 -2.32
CA ILE A 116 10.38 5.99 -1.15
C ILE A 116 9.40 6.93 -0.48
N GLN A 117 9.12 6.70 0.80
CA GLN A 117 8.33 7.61 1.64
C GLN A 117 9.17 8.06 2.84
N LEU A 118 9.48 9.37 2.88
CA LEU A 118 10.23 10.01 3.97
C LEU A 118 9.32 11.00 4.69
N GLY A 119 8.85 10.63 5.88
CA GLY A 119 7.94 11.42 6.73
C GLY A 119 6.74 10.61 7.18
N ASN A 120 5.62 11.26 7.55
CA ASN A 120 4.49 10.60 8.19
C ASN A 120 3.19 10.71 7.39
N ASN A 121 2.32 9.72 7.53
CA ASN A 121 0.98 9.70 6.93
C ASN A 121 0.99 9.86 5.40
N ASN A 122 2.05 9.41 4.72
CA ASN A 122 2.11 9.46 3.26
C ASN A 122 1.47 8.21 2.66
N LYS A 123 0.79 8.37 1.53
CA LYS A 123 0.05 7.30 0.85
C LYS A 123 0.43 7.21 -0.61
N ILE A 124 0.64 6.00 -1.10
CA ILE A 124 0.84 5.69 -2.51
C ILE A 124 -0.06 4.53 -2.88
N HIS A 125 -0.97 4.76 -3.83
CA HIS A 125 -1.76 3.70 -4.45
C HIS A 125 -1.41 3.64 -5.93
N ASP A 126 -0.96 2.48 -6.40
CA ASP A 126 -0.46 2.31 -7.75
C ASP A 126 -1.05 1.06 -8.38
N PHE A 127 -1.99 1.28 -9.30
CA PHE A 127 -2.80 0.26 -9.93
C PHE A 127 -2.49 0.17 -11.41
N ALA A 128 -2.03 -0.98 -11.88
CA ALA A 128 -1.82 -1.24 -13.30
C ALA A 128 -2.28 -2.66 -13.65
N LEU A 129 -3.55 -2.79 -14.02
CA LEU A 129 -4.13 -4.06 -14.45
C LEU A 129 -3.70 -4.39 -15.89
N TYR A 130 -3.09 -5.57 -16.08
CA TYR A 130 -2.80 -6.18 -17.38
C TYR A 130 -2.10 -5.28 -18.41
N THR A 131 -0.94 -4.71 -18.07
CA THR A 131 -0.13 -3.96 -19.03
C THR A 131 0.79 -4.88 -19.84
N LYS A 132 0.84 -4.69 -21.16
CA LYS A 132 1.85 -5.30 -22.04
C LYS A 132 3.19 -4.56 -21.99
N TYR A 133 3.25 -3.43 -21.30
CA TYR A 133 4.45 -2.59 -21.22
C TYR A 133 5.31 -2.97 -20.02
N ASP A 134 6.59 -2.64 -20.12
CA ASP A 134 7.51 -2.67 -19.00
C ASP A 134 7.22 -1.48 -18.09
N VAL A 135 7.01 -1.76 -16.81
CA VAL A 135 6.79 -0.73 -15.79
C VAL A 135 8.15 -0.48 -15.15
N THR A 136 8.73 0.70 -15.38
CA THR A 136 9.88 1.16 -14.60
C THR A 136 9.60 2.54 -14.01
N MET A 137 9.29 2.58 -12.72
CA MET A 137 8.81 3.81 -12.07
C MET A 137 9.45 4.07 -10.72
N GLU A 138 9.74 5.34 -10.45
CA GLU A 138 10.16 5.81 -9.13
C GLU A 138 9.12 6.78 -8.56
N LEU A 139 8.54 6.44 -7.41
CA LEU A 139 7.61 7.29 -6.67
C LEU A 139 8.23 7.70 -5.34
N ILE A 140 8.45 9.00 -5.15
CA ILE A 140 9.17 9.54 -3.98
C ILE A 140 8.30 10.60 -3.30
N GLN A 141 7.99 10.40 -2.03
CA GLN A 141 7.32 11.35 -1.15
C GLN A 141 8.26 11.82 -0.04
N LYS A 142 8.34 13.14 0.16
CA LYS A 142 9.15 13.78 1.21
C LYS A 142 8.32 14.81 1.97
N GLY A 143 7.95 14.52 3.21
CA GLY A 143 7.10 15.37 4.03
C GLY A 143 5.93 14.58 4.60
N ASN A 144 4.80 15.24 4.87
CA ASN A 144 3.70 14.63 5.62
C ASN A 144 2.36 14.74 4.89
N ASN A 145 1.46 13.79 5.15
CA ASN A 145 0.08 13.80 4.64
C ASN A 145 0.02 13.93 3.11
N GLN A 146 0.96 13.33 2.40
CA GLN A 146 1.01 13.35 0.94
C GLN A 146 0.28 12.14 0.35
N ASN A 147 -0.25 12.29 -0.86
CA ASN A 147 -0.89 11.20 -1.58
C ASN A 147 -0.44 11.14 -3.05
N ILE A 148 -0.07 9.96 -3.54
CA ILE A 148 0.11 9.69 -4.97
C ILE A 148 -0.85 8.57 -5.36
N GLN A 149 -1.63 8.80 -6.40
CA GLN A 149 -2.41 7.75 -7.06
C GLN A 149 -1.93 7.60 -8.48
N ASN A 150 -1.51 6.40 -8.87
CA ASN A 150 -1.18 6.08 -10.25
C ASN A 150 -2.15 5.02 -10.79
N PHE A 151 -2.70 5.28 -11.97
CA PHE A 151 -3.61 4.38 -12.67
C PHE A 151 -3.06 4.08 -14.06
N GLY A 152 -2.87 2.79 -14.34
CA GLY A 152 -2.41 2.27 -15.62
C GLY A 152 -0.89 2.35 -15.81
N SER A 153 -0.48 1.96 -17.02
CA SER A 153 0.89 1.99 -17.49
C SER A 153 0.92 2.08 -19.02
N ASN A 154 1.90 2.79 -19.56
CA ASN A 154 2.18 2.92 -20.99
C ASN A 154 3.69 3.10 -21.24
N SER A 155 4.09 3.36 -22.48
CA SER A 155 5.49 3.60 -22.84
C SER A 155 6.16 4.76 -22.11
N ILE A 156 5.41 5.79 -21.69
CA ILE A 156 5.93 6.93 -20.91
C ILE A 156 6.19 6.51 -19.47
N SER A 157 5.30 5.69 -18.90
CA SER A 157 5.45 5.19 -17.53
C SER A 157 6.71 4.34 -17.32
N ARG A 158 7.39 3.88 -18.39
CA ARG A 158 8.63 3.11 -18.30
C ARG A 158 9.79 3.92 -17.72
N ASP A 159 9.79 5.24 -17.83
CA ASP A 159 10.93 6.05 -17.39
C ASP A 159 10.46 7.16 -16.43
N MET A 160 9.30 6.96 -15.79
CA MET A 160 8.65 7.99 -14.98
C MET A 160 9.23 8.04 -13.56
N LYS A 161 9.61 9.25 -13.15
CA LYS A 161 9.99 9.57 -11.78
C LYS A 161 9.14 10.72 -11.24
N VAL A 162 8.45 10.46 -10.14
CA VAL A 162 7.61 11.44 -9.46
C VAL A 162 8.19 11.74 -8.10
N ILE A 163 8.43 13.03 -7.84
CA ILE A 163 8.91 13.52 -6.56
C ILE A 163 7.89 14.51 -6.02
N GLN A 164 7.27 14.15 -4.90
CA GLN A 164 6.35 14.99 -4.16
C GLN A 164 7.02 15.47 -2.87
N SER A 165 6.95 16.75 -2.56
CA SER A 165 7.57 17.33 -1.37
C SER A 165 6.68 18.37 -0.71
N GLY A 166 6.78 18.54 0.61
CA GLY A 166 5.93 19.45 1.40
C GLY A 166 4.85 18.73 2.21
N THR A 167 3.70 19.36 2.45
CA THR A 167 2.65 18.80 3.31
C THR A 167 1.28 18.89 2.65
N GLY A 168 0.48 17.82 2.69
CA GLY A 168 -0.94 17.85 2.34
C GLY A 168 -1.29 17.84 0.84
N ALA A 169 -0.30 17.69 -0.05
CA ALA A 169 -0.54 17.67 -1.49
C ALA A 169 -0.98 16.27 -1.99
N SER A 170 -1.69 16.22 -3.12
CA SER A 170 -2.02 14.98 -3.83
C SER A 170 -1.59 15.06 -5.29
N VAL A 171 -1.04 13.97 -5.83
CA VAL A 171 -0.72 13.79 -7.25
C VAL A 171 -1.55 12.63 -7.79
N ILE A 172 -2.18 12.82 -8.95
CA ILE A 172 -2.91 11.77 -9.66
C ILE A 172 -2.27 11.61 -11.04
N ILE A 173 -1.88 10.38 -11.36
CA ILE A 173 -1.25 10.00 -12.62
C ILE A 173 -2.19 9.03 -13.31
N ILE A 174 -2.56 9.36 -14.55
CA ILE A 174 -3.41 8.51 -15.38
C ILE A 174 -2.63 8.19 -16.65
N ASN A 175 -2.15 6.96 -16.71
CA ASN A 175 -1.44 6.42 -17.87
C ASN A 175 -2.42 5.56 -18.68
N SER A 176 -2.85 6.09 -19.82
CA SER A 176 -3.61 5.32 -20.81
C SER A 176 -2.67 4.78 -21.89
N SER A 177 -2.88 3.53 -22.29
CA SER A 177 -2.36 3.02 -23.56
C SER A 177 -3.50 3.02 -24.58
N LYS A 178 -3.25 3.49 -25.81
CA LYS A 178 -4.15 3.16 -26.92
C LYS A 178 -4.10 1.64 -27.11
N GLN A 179 -5.27 1.01 -27.12
CA GLN A 179 -5.44 -0.43 -27.39
C GLN A 179 -4.97 -0.76 -28.81
#